data_AF-C6PP77-F1
#
_entry.id   AF-C6PP77-F1
#
_cell.length_a   1.000
_cell.length_b   1.000
_cell.length_c   1.000
_cell.angle_alpha   90.00
_cell.angle_beta   90.00
_cell.angle_gamma   90.00
#
_symmetry.space_group_name_H-M   'P 1'
#
loop_
_entity.id
_entity.type
_entity.pdbx_description
1 polymer ?
#
loop_
_entity_poly.entity_id
_entity_poly.type
_entity_poly.pdbx_seq_one_letter_code
_entity_poly.pdbx_strand_id
1 'polypeptide(L)'
;MIVYHGSYCLVDNPHISFSRDALDFGKGFYVTGIEEQAVNWTSKFKRRGKKGYLNIYMLLLEDIKENYKVKEFLSYDIEWLDFILECREGSNIYLNYDMIIGGIADDRVYNTIELYKDDLIGKDEALKRLQYYKPNHQICIINQEIIDKYLKYKEYREV
;
A
#
# COMPACT_ATOMS: atom_id res chain seq x y z
N MET A 1 -7.03 6.27 13.88
CA MET A 1 -5.90 7.08 13.35
C MET A 1 -6.32 7.81 12.08
N ILE A 2 -5.69 8.94 11.76
CA ILE A 2 -5.91 9.61 10.45
C ILE A 2 -5.07 8.90 9.38
N VAL A 3 -5.68 8.65 8.23
CA VAL A 3 -5.03 8.06 7.06
C VAL A 3 -5.39 8.82 5.79
N TYR A 4 -4.53 8.69 4.78
CA TYR A 4 -4.53 9.50 3.58
C TYR A 4 -4.53 8.63 2.32
N HIS A 5 -5.24 9.08 1.28
CA HIS A 5 -5.24 8.48 -0.05
C HIS A 5 -5.04 9.55 -1.13
N GLY A 6 -3.97 9.43 -1.91
CA GLY A 6 -3.73 10.27 -3.08
C GLY A 6 -4.45 9.74 -4.31
N SER A 7 -5.28 10.58 -4.95
CA SER A 7 -6.03 10.25 -6.16
C SER A 7 -6.04 11.42 -7.15
N TYR A 8 -6.58 11.20 -8.34
CA TYR A 8 -6.91 12.26 -9.30
C TYR A 8 -8.35 12.77 -9.16
N CYS A 9 -9.12 12.18 -8.25
CA CYS A 9 -10.48 12.58 -7.92
C CYS A 9 -10.75 12.50 -6.41
N LEU A 10 -11.87 13.06 -6.00
CA LEU A 10 -12.43 12.85 -4.66
C LEU A 10 -12.89 11.38 -4.53
N VAL A 11 -12.69 10.81 -3.36
CA VAL A 11 -13.02 9.42 -3.03
C VAL A 11 -13.73 9.40 -1.67
N ASP A 12 -14.97 9.87 -1.61
CA ASP A 12 -15.78 9.84 -0.39
C ASP A 12 -16.40 8.46 -0.11
N ASN A 13 -16.59 7.67 -1.16
CA ASN A 13 -17.09 6.30 -1.12
C ASN A 13 -16.06 5.34 -1.75
N PRO A 14 -14.96 5.04 -1.05
CA PRO A 14 -13.92 4.14 -1.55
C PRO A 14 -14.46 2.73 -1.82
N HIS A 15 -14.06 2.16 -2.95
CA HIS A 15 -14.47 0.81 -3.34
C HIS A 15 -13.31 0.05 -4.00
N ILE A 16 -13.12 -1.20 -3.60
CA ILE A 16 -11.95 -2.02 -3.98
C ILE A 16 -11.92 -2.34 -5.48
N SER A 17 -13.08 -2.38 -6.15
CA SER A 17 -13.16 -2.66 -7.59
C SER A 17 -12.39 -1.67 -8.46
N PHE A 18 -12.14 -0.45 -7.98
CA PHE A 18 -11.34 0.56 -8.69
C PHE A 18 -9.82 0.37 -8.52
N SER A 19 -9.41 -0.56 -7.67
CA SER A 19 -8.01 -0.93 -7.50
C SER A 19 -7.50 -1.70 -8.71
N ARG A 20 -6.22 -1.50 -9.02
CA ARG A 20 -5.53 -2.26 -10.06
C ARG A 20 -5.08 -3.59 -9.50
N ASP A 21 -4.94 -4.58 -10.37
CA ASP A 21 -4.38 -5.87 -10.01
C ASP A 21 -2.84 -5.79 -9.90
N ALA A 22 -2.22 -6.82 -9.33
CA ALA A 22 -0.76 -6.99 -9.25
C ALA A 22 0.03 -5.85 -8.57
N LEU A 23 -0.52 -5.26 -7.50
CA LEU A 23 0.20 -4.34 -6.61
C LEU A 23 0.93 -5.11 -5.50
N ASP A 24 1.84 -4.45 -4.78
CA ASP A 24 2.69 -5.06 -3.73
C ASP A 24 1.90 -5.89 -2.70
N PHE A 25 0.69 -5.44 -2.35
CA PHE A 25 -0.21 -6.14 -1.40
C PHE A 25 -1.51 -6.60 -2.07
N GLY A 26 -1.48 -6.82 -3.39
CA GLY A 26 -2.62 -7.27 -4.18
C GLY A 26 -3.69 -6.20 -4.44
N LYS A 27 -4.91 -6.64 -4.69
CA LYS A 27 -6.03 -5.75 -4.97
C LYS A 27 -6.67 -5.27 -3.67
N GLY A 28 -6.76 -3.96 -3.48
CA GLY A 28 -7.33 -3.36 -2.26
C GLY A 28 -7.43 -1.85 -2.32
N PHE A 29 -8.04 -1.24 -1.30
CA PHE A 29 -8.01 0.20 -1.12
C PHE A 29 -6.80 0.61 -0.29
N TYR A 30 -5.97 1.48 -0.87
CA TYR A 30 -4.66 1.82 -0.32
C TYR A 30 -4.68 3.17 0.40
N VAL A 31 -4.35 3.16 1.69
CA VAL A 31 -4.21 4.37 2.52
C VAL A 31 -2.89 4.35 3.27
N THR A 32 -2.42 5.51 3.74
CA THR A 32 -1.18 5.63 4.54
C THR A 32 -1.38 6.58 5.71
N GLY A 33 -0.67 6.38 6.82
CA GLY A 33 -0.58 7.37 7.89
C GLY A 33 0.36 8.54 7.58
N ILE A 34 1.08 8.50 6.45
CA ILE A 34 2.07 9.50 6.06
C ILE A 34 1.47 10.41 4.98
N GLU A 35 1.07 11.62 5.37
CA GLU A 35 0.43 12.59 4.46
C GLU A 35 1.30 12.88 3.24
N GLU A 36 2.59 13.15 3.44
CA GLU A 36 3.54 13.49 2.38
C GLU A 36 3.62 12.38 1.31
N GLN A 37 3.57 11.11 1.72
CA GLN A 37 3.56 9.98 0.80
C GLN A 37 2.32 10.01 -0.09
N ALA A 38 1.13 10.26 0.47
CA ALA A 38 -0.10 10.37 -0.30
C ALA A 38 -0.11 11.60 -1.22
N VAL A 39 0.43 12.75 -0.78
CA VAL A 39 0.59 13.96 -1.61
C VAL A 39 1.55 13.71 -2.76
N ASN A 40 2.73 13.14 -2.50
CA ASN A 40 3.73 12.81 -3.51
C ASN A 40 3.18 11.84 -4.55
N TRP A 41 2.34 10.88 -4.14
CA TRP A 41 1.65 9.95 -5.04
C TRP A 41 0.76 10.66 -6.06
N THR A 42 0.19 11.83 -5.74
CA THR A 42 -0.64 12.58 -6.69
C THR A 42 0.14 13.13 -7.89
N SER A 43 1.47 13.27 -7.76
CA SER A 43 2.34 13.83 -8.81
C SER A 43 2.21 13.11 -10.15
N LYS A 44 1.99 11.78 -10.13
CA LYS A 44 1.81 10.97 -11.35
C LYS A 44 0.55 11.33 -12.12
N PHE A 45 -0.49 11.82 -11.43
CA PHE A 45 -1.73 12.26 -12.05
C PHE A 45 -1.55 13.67 -12.63
N LYS A 46 -0.87 14.56 -11.91
CA LYS A 46 -0.52 15.91 -12.38
C LYS A 46 0.32 15.89 -13.64
N ARG A 47 1.33 15.01 -13.71
CA ARG A 47 2.13 14.80 -14.92
C ARG A 47 1.32 14.36 -16.14
N ARG A 48 0.12 13.82 -15.93
CA ARG A 48 -0.84 13.42 -16.98
C ARG A 48 -1.93 14.48 -17.23
N GLY A 49 -1.75 15.70 -16.72
CA GLY A 49 -2.72 16.80 -16.86
C GLY A 49 -3.98 16.66 -16.01
N LYS A 50 -3.99 15.75 -15.02
CA LYS A 50 -5.11 15.61 -14.08
C LYS A 50 -4.85 16.39 -12.80
N LYS A 51 -5.90 16.67 -12.04
CA LYS A 51 -5.79 17.22 -10.69
C LYS A 51 -5.19 16.20 -9.72
N GLY A 52 -4.63 16.70 -8.61
CA GLY A 52 -4.20 15.89 -7.48
C GLY A 52 -5.11 16.15 -6.29
N TYR A 53 -5.65 15.09 -5.69
CA TYR A 53 -6.47 15.18 -4.50
C TYR A 53 -5.90 14.30 -3.39
N LEU A 54 -5.76 14.89 -2.22
CA LEU A 54 -5.51 14.20 -0.97
C LEU A 54 -6.86 13.95 -0.29
N ASN A 55 -7.26 12.68 -0.15
CA ASN A 55 -8.46 12.28 0.56
C ASN A 55 -8.08 11.84 1.98
N ILE A 56 -8.84 12.29 2.98
CA ILE A 56 -8.53 12.12 4.40
C ILE A 56 -9.63 11.30 5.07
N TYR A 57 -9.24 10.31 5.87
CA TYR A 57 -10.16 9.41 6.56
C TYR A 57 -9.75 9.21 8.02
N MET A 58 -10.72 8.86 8.86
CA MET A 58 -10.49 8.27 10.16
C MET A 58 -10.61 6.76 10.05
N LEU A 59 -9.51 6.05 10.31
CA LEU A 59 -9.46 4.59 10.36
C LEU A 59 -9.51 4.10 11.81
N LEU A 60 -10.46 3.22 12.12
CA LEU A 60 -10.59 2.57 13.43
C LEU A 60 -9.73 1.29 13.48
N LEU A 61 -8.40 1.46 13.50
CA LEU A 61 -7.45 0.36 13.32
C LEU A 61 -7.52 -0.71 14.43
N GLU A 62 -7.66 -0.31 15.69
CA GLU A 62 -7.69 -1.27 16.81
C GLU A 62 -8.91 -2.19 16.71
N ASP A 63 -10.10 -1.62 16.46
CA ASP A 63 -11.33 -2.41 16.25
C ASP A 63 -11.18 -3.41 15.09
N ILE A 64 -10.44 -3.04 14.04
CA ILE A 64 -10.16 -3.94 12.91
C ILE A 64 -9.25 -5.09 13.34
N LYS A 65 -8.17 -4.79 14.07
CA LYS A 65 -7.21 -5.81 14.54
C LYS A 65 -7.85 -6.83 15.49
N GLU A 66 -8.90 -6.45 16.21
CA GLU A 66 -9.64 -7.35 17.08
C GLU A 66 -10.58 -8.31 16.33
N ASN A 67 -11.07 -7.91 15.14
CA ASN A 67 -12.17 -8.60 14.45
C ASN A 67 -11.80 -9.21 13.09
N TYR A 68 -10.67 -8.83 12.50
CA TYR A 68 -10.28 -9.22 11.14
C TYR A 68 -8.84 -9.72 11.08
N LYS A 69 -8.51 -10.45 10.00
CA LYS A 69 -7.18 -11.02 9.82
C LYS A 69 -6.24 -9.99 9.21
N VAL A 70 -5.41 -9.39 10.06
CA VAL A 70 -4.41 -8.38 9.67
C VAL A 70 -3.02 -8.99 9.55
N LYS A 71 -2.33 -8.76 8.42
CA LYS A 71 -0.91 -9.07 8.25
C LYS A 71 -0.09 -7.80 8.36
N GLU A 72 0.92 -7.80 9.23
CA GLU A 72 1.84 -6.66 9.39
C GLU A 72 3.26 -7.09 9.04
N PHE A 73 3.90 -6.33 8.14
CA PHE A 73 5.31 -6.42 7.81
C PHE A 73 6.05 -5.25 8.48
N LEU A 74 6.88 -5.56 9.47
CA LEU A 74 7.60 -4.56 10.26
C LEU A 74 8.92 -4.12 9.61
N SER A 75 9.42 -4.90 8.66
CA SER A 75 10.70 -4.71 7.99
C SER A 75 10.67 -5.23 6.55
N TYR A 76 11.62 -4.77 5.74
CA TYR A 76 11.92 -5.37 4.44
C TYR A 76 12.75 -6.65 4.62
N ASP A 77 12.12 -7.65 5.23
CA ASP A 77 12.68 -8.99 5.42
C ASP A 77 12.29 -9.93 4.27
N ILE A 78 12.62 -11.20 4.44
CA ILE A 78 12.39 -12.18 3.41
C ILE A 78 10.92 -12.51 3.21
N GLU A 79 10.15 -12.52 4.29
CA GLU A 79 8.72 -12.78 4.21
C GLU A 79 8.03 -11.68 3.41
N TRP A 80 8.41 -10.42 3.67
CA TRP A 80 7.93 -9.28 2.90
C TRP A 80 8.32 -9.38 1.42
N LEU A 81 9.58 -9.68 1.11
CA LEU A 81 10.07 -9.75 -0.28
C LEU A 81 9.34 -10.84 -1.08
N ASP A 82 9.28 -12.05 -0.53
CA ASP A 82 8.60 -13.18 -1.18
C ASP A 82 7.09 -12.86 -1.36
N PHE A 83 6.47 -12.20 -0.39
CA PHE A 83 5.05 -11.82 -0.46
C PHE A 83 4.74 -10.83 -1.58
N ILE A 84 5.54 -9.76 -1.71
CA ILE A 84 5.29 -8.74 -2.74
C ILE A 84 5.54 -9.28 -4.14
N LEU A 85 6.52 -10.19 -4.30
CA LEU A 85 6.84 -10.81 -5.58
C LEU A 85 5.67 -11.67 -6.06
N GLU A 86 5.16 -12.53 -5.18
CA GLU A 86 3.97 -13.34 -5.44
C GLU A 86 2.78 -12.45 -5.87
N CYS A 87 2.47 -11.38 -5.12
CA CYS A 87 1.37 -10.49 -5.46
C CYS A 87 1.56 -9.82 -6.83
N ARG A 88 2.77 -9.37 -7.15
CA ARG A 88 3.11 -8.75 -8.44
C ARG A 88 3.09 -9.73 -9.62
N GLU A 89 3.32 -11.01 -9.36
CA GLU A 89 3.19 -12.09 -10.34
C GLU A 89 1.74 -12.55 -10.56
N GLY A 90 0.79 -11.93 -9.86
CA GLY A 90 -0.65 -12.20 -10.00
C GLY A 90 -1.15 -13.30 -9.07
N SER A 91 -0.33 -13.73 -8.11
CA SER A 91 -0.75 -14.64 -7.05
C SER A 91 -1.81 -13.99 -6.15
N ASN A 92 -2.70 -14.80 -5.59
CA ASN A 92 -3.80 -14.36 -4.73
C ASN A 92 -3.53 -14.58 -3.24
N ILE A 93 -2.26 -14.74 -2.83
CA ILE A 93 -1.89 -14.98 -1.43
C ILE A 93 -2.40 -13.90 -0.46
N TYR A 94 -2.60 -12.67 -0.95
CA TYR A 94 -3.15 -11.55 -0.18
C TYR A 94 -4.60 -11.78 0.25
N LEU A 95 -5.38 -12.58 -0.48
CA LEU A 95 -6.77 -12.91 -0.13
C LEU A 95 -6.90 -13.75 1.15
N ASN A 96 -5.78 -14.23 1.69
CA ASN A 96 -5.76 -14.86 3.00
C ASN A 96 -5.91 -13.85 4.15
N TYR A 97 -5.96 -12.55 3.89
CA TYR A 97 -5.99 -11.47 4.87
C TYR A 97 -7.06 -10.44 4.48
N ASP A 98 -7.63 -9.76 5.47
CA ASP A 98 -8.58 -8.68 5.26
C ASP A 98 -7.90 -7.32 5.12
N MET A 99 -6.72 -7.19 5.74
CA MET A 99 -5.89 -6.00 5.72
C MET A 99 -4.42 -6.38 5.78
N ILE A 100 -3.59 -5.66 5.03
CA ILE A 100 -2.14 -5.81 5.04
C ILE A 100 -1.50 -4.45 5.31
N ILE A 101 -0.56 -4.42 6.25
CA ILE A 101 0.18 -3.21 6.64
C ILE A 101 1.67 -3.47 6.43
N GLY A 102 2.36 -2.55 5.78
CA GLY A 102 3.81 -2.66 5.61
C GLY A 102 4.38 -1.60 4.70
N GLY A 103 5.69 -1.67 4.48
CA GLY A 103 6.35 -0.86 3.47
C GLY A 103 6.01 -1.32 2.06
N ILE A 104 5.92 -0.37 1.14
CA ILE A 104 5.85 -0.65 -0.30
C ILE A 104 7.22 -0.50 -0.93
N ALA A 105 7.40 -1.12 -2.09
CA ALA A 105 8.60 -0.97 -2.89
C ALA A 105 8.55 0.36 -3.65
N ASP A 106 9.13 1.41 -3.04
CA ASP A 106 9.40 2.68 -3.71
C ASP A 106 10.47 2.53 -4.81
N ASP A 107 10.76 3.57 -5.58
CA ASP A 107 11.71 3.50 -6.71
C ASP A 107 13.10 2.96 -6.31
N ARG A 108 13.53 3.16 -5.06
CA ARG A 108 14.85 2.69 -4.57
C ARG A 108 14.82 1.22 -4.20
N VAL A 109 13.73 0.79 -3.57
CA VAL A 109 13.48 -0.62 -3.21
C VAL A 109 13.21 -1.45 -4.47
N TYR A 110 12.48 -0.89 -5.44
CA TYR A 110 12.12 -1.52 -6.72
C TYR A 110 13.36 -2.01 -7.47
N ASN A 111 14.41 -1.19 -7.58
CA ASN A 111 15.65 -1.59 -8.27
C ASN A 111 16.30 -2.83 -7.65
N THR A 112 16.26 -2.96 -6.32
CA THR A 112 16.82 -4.14 -5.65
C THR A 112 15.99 -5.39 -5.95
N ILE A 113 14.67 -5.24 -6.03
CA ILE A 113 13.74 -6.32 -6.37
C ILE A 113 13.96 -6.80 -7.81
N GLU A 114 14.11 -5.88 -8.77
CA GLU A 114 14.35 -6.26 -10.18
C GLU A 114 15.70 -6.98 -10.34
N LEU A 115 16.76 -6.49 -9.69
CA LEU A 115 18.06 -7.18 -9.72
C LEU A 115 17.98 -8.60 -9.16
N TYR A 116 17.17 -8.81 -8.12
CA TYR A 116 16.96 -10.14 -7.56
C TYR A 116 16.14 -11.02 -8.51
N LYS A 117 15.07 -10.46 -9.08
CA LYS A 117 14.17 -11.14 -10.02
C LYS A 117 14.87 -11.57 -11.31
N ASP A 118 15.82 -10.77 -11.79
CA ASP A 118 16.61 -11.05 -12.99
C ASP A 118 17.84 -11.95 -12.70
N ASP A 119 17.90 -12.57 -11.51
CA ASP A 119 19.01 -13.40 -11.02
C ASP A 119 20.39 -12.69 -11.03
N LEU A 120 20.42 -11.35 -11.04
CA LEU A 120 21.64 -10.54 -11.06
C LEU A 120 22.26 -10.38 -9.68
N ILE A 121 21.47 -10.50 -8.61
CA ILE A 121 21.95 -10.59 -7.22
C ILE A 121 21.28 -11.75 -6.50
N GLY A 122 22.00 -12.37 -5.58
CA GLY A 122 21.42 -13.39 -4.69
C GLY A 122 20.50 -12.79 -3.64
N LYS A 123 19.64 -13.64 -3.06
CA LYS A 123 18.68 -13.29 -2.01
C LYS A 123 19.32 -12.57 -0.81
N ASP A 124 20.49 -13.02 -0.34
CA ASP A 124 21.21 -12.39 0.77
C ASP A 124 21.66 -10.96 0.47
N GLU A 125 22.12 -10.71 -0.76
CA GLU A 125 22.55 -9.38 -1.19
C GLU A 125 21.35 -8.44 -1.35
N ALA A 126 20.20 -8.95 -1.82
CA ALA A 126 18.96 -8.18 -1.87
C ALA A 126 18.54 -7.72 -0.47
N LEU A 127 18.45 -8.64 0.50
CA LEU A 127 18.10 -8.32 1.89
C LEU A 127 19.10 -7.36 2.53
N LYS A 128 20.39 -7.55 2.28
CA LYS A 128 21.45 -6.66 2.77
C LYS A 128 21.30 -5.23 2.25
N ARG A 129 20.82 -5.04 1.02
CA ARG A 129 20.52 -3.69 0.48
C ARG A 129 19.23 -3.14 1.07
N LEU A 130 18.21 -3.99 1.22
CA LEU A 130 16.90 -3.60 1.72
C LEU A 130 16.92 -3.11 3.17
N GLN A 131 17.77 -3.69 4.02
CA GLN A 131 17.86 -3.33 5.44
C GLN A 131 18.21 -1.85 5.71
N TYR A 132 18.81 -1.15 4.75
CA TYR A 132 19.19 0.26 4.89
C TYR A 132 18.03 1.21 4.59
N TYR A 133 16.95 0.72 3.99
CA TYR A 133 15.77 1.53 3.72
C TYR A 133 14.81 1.50 4.91
N LYS A 134 14.45 2.68 5.40
CA LYS A 134 13.33 2.80 6.33
C LYS A 134 12.04 2.48 5.56
N PRO A 135 11.24 1.49 6.01
CA PRO A 135 9.99 1.19 5.36
C PRO A 135 9.10 2.42 5.33
N ASN A 136 8.55 2.71 4.16
CA ASN A 136 7.35 3.54 4.08
C ASN A 136 6.20 2.83 4.80
N HIS A 137 5.06 3.49 4.92
CA HIS A 137 3.91 2.89 5.57
C HIS A 137 2.73 2.87 4.62
N GLN A 138 2.16 1.70 4.39
CA GLN A 138 0.99 1.51 3.55
C GLN A 138 0.06 0.50 4.21
N ILE A 139 -1.23 0.82 4.19
CA ILE A 139 -2.32 -0.07 4.58
C ILE A 139 -3.10 -0.39 3.31
N CYS A 140 -3.17 -1.68 2.97
CA CYS A 140 -4.03 -2.23 1.93
C CYS A 140 -5.27 -2.84 2.62
N ILE A 141 -6.45 -2.28 2.36
CA ILE A 141 -7.73 -2.81 2.82
C ILE A 141 -8.30 -3.70 1.71
N ILE A 142 -8.36 -5.00 1.94
CA ILE A 142 -8.75 -6.03 0.96
C ILE A 142 -10.23 -6.39 1.12
N ASN A 143 -10.76 -6.25 2.34
CA ASN A 143 -12.16 -6.50 2.64
C ASN A 143 -12.99 -5.20 2.54
N GLN A 144 -13.98 -5.16 1.65
CA GLN A 144 -14.85 -3.99 1.46
C GLN A 144 -15.66 -3.68 2.73
N GLU A 145 -16.02 -4.69 3.52
CA GLU A 145 -16.73 -4.49 4.78
C GLU A 145 -15.94 -3.62 5.77
N ILE A 146 -14.60 -3.75 5.78
CA ILE A 146 -13.73 -2.92 6.61
C ILE A 146 -13.83 -1.45 6.20
N ILE A 147 -13.85 -1.20 4.89
CA ILE A 147 -13.98 0.15 4.34
C ILE A 147 -15.31 0.76 4.80
N ASP A 148 -16.40 0.02 4.60
CA ASP A 148 -17.75 0.51 4.86
C ASP A 148 -18.00 0.81 6.35
N LYS A 149 -17.42 0.00 7.25
CA LYS A 149 -17.66 0.11 8.70
C LYS A 149 -16.62 0.97 9.44
N TYR A 150 -15.34 0.88 9.05
CA TYR A 150 -14.23 1.35 9.87
C TYR A 150 -13.37 2.44 9.20
N LEU A 151 -13.61 2.77 7.93
CA LEU A 151 -12.93 3.86 7.22
C LEU A 151 -13.89 5.04 6.99
N LYS A 152 -13.89 6.01 7.92
CA LYS A 152 -14.81 7.16 7.85
C LYS A 152 -14.18 8.30 7.08
N TYR A 153 -14.74 8.65 5.92
CA TYR A 153 -14.34 9.83 5.17
C TYR A 153 -14.46 11.10 6.02
N LYS A 154 -13.49 12.00 5.90
CA LYS A 154 -13.46 13.29 6.61
C LYS A 154 -13.56 14.45 5.66
N GLU A 155 -12.58 14.59 4.77
CA GLU A 155 -12.48 15.70 3.84
C GLU A 155 -11.47 15.40 2.72
N TYR A 156 -11.32 16.36 1.81
CA TYR A 156 -10.30 16.32 0.77
C TYR A 156 -9.57 17.66 0.68
N ARG A 157 -8.35 17.63 0.12
CA ARG A 157 -7.59 18.82 -0.30
C ARG A 157 -7.13 18.64 -1.76
N GLU A 158 -7.32 19.67 -2.59
CA GLU A 158 -6.63 19.73 -3.88
C GLU A 158 -5.17 20.12 -3.59
N VAL A 159 -4.23 19.32 -4.10
CA VAL A 159 -2.78 19.46 -3.84
C VAL A 159 -2.00 19.57 -5.12
#